data_AF-A0A926BYX9-F1
#
_entry.id   AF-A0A926BYX9-F1
#
_cell.length_a   1.000
_cell.length_b   1.000
_cell.length_c   1.000
_cell.angle_alpha   90.00
_cell.angle_beta   90.00
_cell.angle_gamma   90.00
#
_symmetry.space_group_name_H-M   'P 1'
#
loop_
_entity.id
_entity.type
_entity.pdbx_description
1 polymer ?
#
loop_
_entity_poly.entity_id
_entity_poly.type
_entity_poly.pdbx_seq_one_letter_code
_entity_poly.pdbx_strand_id
1 'polypeptide(L)'
;RGPASDNLPYLREVVICGQSVIHDIHFLQEAYRNEKLKWPYSRTLIDLHTLSYFVFKILKKKGHKTPDRLSLTAIAAHFGFEREGDFHNALEDAVLTGQCLKQIFKLGDAMTPA
;
A
#
# COMPACT_ATOMS: atom_id res chain seq x y z
N ARG A 1 9.31 -10.10 36.23
CA ARG A 1 8.62 -10.67 35.04
C ARG A 1 9.34 -10.10 33.82
N GLY A 2 10.10 -10.94 33.12
CA GLY A 2 11.11 -10.52 32.13
C GLY A 2 10.51 -9.92 30.87
N PRO A 3 11.31 -9.16 30.09
CA PRO A 3 10.86 -8.57 28.84
C PRO A 3 10.65 -9.69 27.83
N ALA A 4 9.43 -9.84 27.31
CA ALA A 4 9.24 -10.62 26.10
C ALA A 4 10.16 -10.05 25.02
N SER A 5 11.04 -10.90 24.51
CA SER A 5 12.02 -10.58 23.49
C SER A 5 11.34 -10.44 22.12
N ASP A 6 10.47 -9.45 21.94
CA ASP A 6 9.82 -9.14 20.65
C ASP A 6 10.75 -8.32 19.73
N ASN A 7 12.04 -8.64 19.77
CA ASN A 7 12.95 -8.25 18.71
C ASN A 7 12.97 -9.42 17.74
N LEU A 8 12.01 -9.47 16.82
CA LEU A 8 12.17 -10.20 15.57
C LEU A 8 12.93 -9.24 14.64
N PRO A 9 14.28 -9.23 14.62
CA PRO A 9 15.05 -8.24 13.86
C PRO A 9 14.64 -8.18 12.39
N TYR A 10 14.19 -9.30 11.82
CA TYR A 10 13.74 -9.38 10.44
C TYR A 10 12.48 -8.56 10.14
N LEU A 11 11.58 -8.32 11.11
CA LEU A 11 10.38 -7.51 10.86
C LEU A 11 10.70 -6.03 10.67
N ARG A 12 11.84 -5.55 11.18
CA ARG A 12 12.25 -4.14 11.03
C ARG A 12 12.55 -3.75 9.59
N GLU A 13 12.84 -4.75 8.74
CA GLU A 13 13.06 -4.58 7.31
C GLU A 13 11.76 -4.75 6.49
N VAL A 14 10.68 -5.21 7.13
CA VAL A 14 9.37 -5.38 6.49
C VAL A 14 8.65 -4.02 6.44
N VAL A 15 8.41 -3.55 5.23
CA VAL A 15 7.67 -2.31 4.95
C VAL A 15 6.19 -2.63 4.80
N ILE A 16 5.34 -1.96 5.58
CA ILE A 16 3.88 -2.06 5.42
C ILE A 16 3.45 -1.21 4.22
N CYS A 17 2.56 -1.77 3.40
CA CYS A 17 1.99 -1.10 2.26
C CYS A 17 0.47 -1.23 2.22
N GLY A 18 -0.20 -0.29 1.56
CA GLY A 18 -1.65 -0.27 1.47
C GLY A 18 -2.19 0.93 0.69
N GLN A 19 -3.51 1.02 0.59
CA GLN A 19 -4.22 2.17 0.03
C GLN A 19 -4.55 3.16 1.16
N SER A 20 -3.97 4.36 1.15
CA SER A 20 -4.12 5.34 2.25
C SER A 20 -3.70 4.76 3.62
N VAL A 21 -2.63 3.96 3.61
CA VAL A 21 -2.25 3.01 4.68
C VAL A 21 -1.84 3.68 5.99
N ILE A 22 -1.63 4.99 5.97
CA ILE A 22 -1.25 5.75 7.16
C ILE A 22 -2.30 5.64 8.27
N HIS A 23 -3.58 5.58 7.92
CA HIS A 23 -4.66 5.43 8.89
C HIS A 23 -4.61 4.04 9.56
N ASP A 24 -4.42 2.99 8.76
CA ASP A 24 -4.28 1.62 9.25
C ASP A 24 -3.06 1.46 10.16
N ILE A 25 -1.93 2.07 9.78
CA ILE A 25 -0.70 2.03 10.58
C ILE A 25 -0.89 2.74 11.92
N HIS A 26 -1.48 3.93 11.94
CA HIS A 26 -1.72 4.63 13.20
C HIS A 26 -2.66 3.85 14.12
N PHE A 27 -3.73 3.26 13.56
CA PHE A 27 -4.64 2.39 14.30
C PHE A 27 -3.91 1.18 14.89
N LEU A 28 -3.09 0.49 14.07
CA LEU A 28 -2.34 -0.68 14.51
C LEU A 28 -1.27 -0.32 15.55
N GLN A 29 -0.58 0.81 15.40
CA GLN A 29 0.40 1.30 16.37
C GLN A 29 -0.24 1.59 17.74
N GLU A 30 -1.45 2.16 17.75
CA GLU A 30 -2.22 2.35 18.99
C GLU A 30 -2.56 1.00 19.64
N ALA A 31 -3.03 0.03 18.86
CA ALA A 31 -3.33 -1.31 19.36
C ALA A 31 -2.09 -1.98 19.99
N TYR A 32 -0.93 -1.91 19.33
CA TYR A 32 0.34 -2.41 19.90
C TYR A 32 0.69 -1.73 21.21
N ARG A 33 0.53 -0.40 21.27
CA ARG A 33 0.81 0.39 22.48
C ARG A 33 -0.08 -0.03 23.65
N ASN A 34 -1.39 -0.22 23.39
CA ASN A 34 -2.36 -0.63 24.40
C ASN A 34 -2.02 -2.02 24.96
N GLU A 35 -1.51 -2.92 24.12
CA GLU A 35 -1.04 -4.24 24.52
C GLU A 35 0.40 -4.25 25.07
N LYS A 36 1.03 -3.07 25.24
CA LYS A 36 2.44 -2.91 25.69
C LYS A 36 3.45 -3.64 24.80
N LEU A 37 3.10 -3.85 23.54
CA LEU A 37 3.96 -4.43 22.51
C LEU A 37 4.78 -3.32 21.82
N LYS A 38 6.00 -3.65 21.41
CA LYS A 38 6.82 -2.75 20.58
C LYS A 38 6.38 -2.87 19.13
N TRP A 39 6.35 -1.75 18.40
CA TRP A 39 6.16 -1.77 16.95
C TRP A 39 7.31 -2.57 16.28
N PRO A 40 7.02 -3.69 15.60
CA PRO A 40 8.06 -4.58 15.11
C PRO A 40 8.48 -4.27 13.67
N TYR A 41 7.65 -3.54 12.91
CA TYR A 41 7.82 -3.29 11.48
C TYR A 41 8.75 -2.11 11.20
N SER A 42 9.13 -1.95 9.93
CA SER A 42 9.78 -0.73 9.44
C SER A 42 8.96 0.52 9.77
N ARG A 43 9.63 1.68 9.84
CA ARG A 43 8.99 3.01 9.89
C ARG A 43 8.75 3.58 8.49
N THR A 44 9.31 2.96 7.46
CA THR A 44 8.99 3.26 6.07
C THR A 44 7.61 2.71 5.74
N LEU A 45 6.87 3.44 4.89
CA LEU A 45 5.55 3.05 4.40
C LEU A 45 5.49 3.19 2.88
N ILE A 46 4.73 2.31 2.24
CA ILE A 46 4.43 2.37 0.80
C ILE A 46 2.94 2.60 0.64
N ASP A 47 2.59 3.77 0.13
CA ASP A 47 1.20 4.19 0.00
C ASP A 47 0.77 4.20 -1.47
N LEU A 48 -0.19 3.34 -1.83
CA LEU A 48 -0.67 3.19 -3.21
C LEU A 48 -1.29 4.50 -3.72
N HIS A 49 -2.01 5.25 -2.88
CA HIS A 49 -2.65 6.50 -3.29
C HIS A 49 -1.61 7.52 -3.74
N THR A 50 -0.57 7.72 -2.93
CA THR A 50 0.53 8.65 -3.18
C THR A 50 1.34 8.26 -4.41
N LEU A 51 1.69 6.98 -4.54
CA LEU A 51 2.42 6.48 -5.71
C LEU A 51 1.58 6.63 -6.99
N SER A 52 0.29 6.28 -6.93
CA SER A 52 -0.63 6.41 -8.07
C SER A 52 -0.79 7.87 -8.48
N TYR A 53 -0.93 8.80 -7.53
CA TYR A 53 -0.96 10.24 -7.83
C TYR A 53 0.26 10.66 -8.66
N PHE A 54 1.46 10.27 -8.23
CA PHE A 54 2.69 10.64 -8.90
C PHE A 54 2.82 9.99 -10.30
N VAL A 55 2.63 8.68 -10.40
CA VAL A 55 2.74 7.94 -11.66
C VAL A 55 1.71 8.42 -12.69
N PHE A 56 0.44 8.56 -12.28
CA PHE A 56 -0.61 9.00 -13.20
C PHE A 56 -0.41 10.46 -13.64
N LYS A 57 0.15 11.32 -12.80
CA LYS A 57 0.53 12.68 -13.21
C LYS A 57 1.57 12.67 -14.33
N ILE A 58 2.52 11.75 -14.31
CA ILE A 58 3.52 11.58 -15.39
C ILE A 58 2.85 11.02 -16.65
N LEU A 59 2.05 9.96 -16.51
CA LEU A 59 1.35 9.34 -17.64
C LEU A 59 0.43 10.31 -18.36
N LYS A 60 -0.33 11.12 -17.60
CA LYS A 60 -1.23 12.15 -18.16
C LYS A 60 -0.45 13.19 -18.97
N LYS A 61 0.76 13.60 -18.53
CA LYS A 61 1.62 14.51 -19.30
C LYS A 61 2.11 13.90 -20.62
N LYS A 62 2.22 12.58 -20.71
CA LYS A 62 2.57 11.85 -21.93
C LYS A 62 1.35 11.50 -22.80
N GLY A 63 0.16 12.00 -22.45
CA GLY A 63 -1.08 11.76 -23.20
C GLY A 63 -1.75 10.41 -22.95
N HIS A 64 -1.28 9.65 -21.95
CA HIS A 64 -1.96 8.40 -21.57
C HIS A 64 -3.23 8.69 -20.76
N LYS A 65 -4.24 7.84 -20.94
CA LYS A 65 -5.44 7.86 -20.10
C LYS A 65 -5.09 7.41 -18.68
N THR A 66 -5.64 8.08 -17.68
CA THR A 66 -5.47 7.80 -16.26
C THR A 66 -6.82 7.96 -15.55
N PRO A 67 -7.06 7.30 -14.41
CA PRO A 67 -8.32 7.46 -13.69
C PRO A 67 -8.48 8.89 -13.14
N ASP A 68 -9.72 9.36 -13.05
CA ASP A 68 -10.05 10.70 -12.53
C ASP A 68 -9.99 10.79 -11.00
N ARG A 69 -10.02 9.64 -10.32
CA ARG A 69 -9.98 9.51 -8.86
C ARG A 69 -8.99 8.43 -8.45
N LEU A 70 -8.54 8.49 -7.20
CA LEU A 70 -7.49 7.64 -6.64
C LEU A 70 -8.00 6.72 -5.52
N SER A 71 -9.27 6.29 -5.59
CA SER A 71 -9.76 5.20 -4.73
C SER A 71 -9.20 3.86 -5.21
N LEU A 72 -9.14 2.85 -4.34
CA LEU A 72 -8.70 1.50 -4.70
C LEU A 72 -9.46 0.97 -5.92
N THR A 73 -10.80 1.11 -5.92
CA THR A 73 -11.65 0.69 -7.04
C THR A 73 -11.28 1.37 -8.36
N ALA A 74 -11.00 2.68 -8.35
CA ALA A 74 -10.68 3.39 -9.59
C ALA A 74 -9.28 3.06 -10.12
N ILE A 75 -8.32 2.86 -9.22
CA ILE A 75 -6.96 2.44 -9.57
C ILE A 75 -6.98 0.99 -10.10
N ALA A 76 -7.71 0.09 -9.43
CA ALA A 76 -7.89 -1.29 -9.85
C ALA A 76 -8.54 -1.38 -11.24
N ALA A 77 -9.66 -0.68 -11.44
CA ALA A 77 -10.36 -0.64 -12.73
C ALA A 77 -9.49 -0.09 -13.86
N HIS A 78 -8.61 0.88 -13.58
CA HIS A 78 -7.65 1.38 -14.57
C HIS A 78 -6.70 0.28 -15.08
N PHE A 79 -6.34 -0.68 -14.22
CA PHE A 79 -5.51 -1.83 -14.58
C PHE A 79 -6.31 -3.06 -15.03
N GLY A 80 -7.63 -2.95 -15.16
CA GLY A 80 -8.52 -4.06 -15.52
C GLY A 80 -8.72 -5.07 -14.39
N PHE A 81 -8.50 -4.68 -13.14
CA PHE A 81 -8.83 -5.49 -11.97
C PHE A 81 -10.20 -5.10 -11.43
N GLU A 82 -10.93 -6.09 -10.95
CA GLU A 82 -12.26 -5.93 -10.36
C GLU A 82 -12.31 -6.65 -9.01
N ARG A 83 -13.26 -6.25 -8.17
CA ARG A 83 -13.59 -7.01 -6.97
C ARG A 83 -14.36 -8.27 -7.36
N GLU A 84 -14.16 -9.34 -6.61
CA GLU A 84 -14.94 -10.57 -6.75
C GLU A 84 -16.29 -10.46 -6.03
N GLY A 85 -16.40 -9.60 -5.00
CA GLY A 85 -17.62 -9.39 -4.22
C GLY A 85 -18.10 -7.94 -4.12
N ASP A 86 -19.36 -7.78 -3.73
CA ASP A 86 -20.01 -6.47 -3.53
C ASP A 86 -19.69 -5.82 -2.17
N PHE A 87 -19.08 -6.55 -1.24
CA PHE A 87 -18.80 -6.10 0.13
C PHE A 87 -17.32 -5.81 0.35
N HIS A 88 -17.02 -4.81 1.19
CA HIS A 88 -15.65 -4.52 1.61
C HIS A 88 -15.10 -5.63 2.49
N ASN A 89 -14.04 -6.27 2.03
CA ASN A 89 -13.33 -7.33 2.75
C ASN A 89 -11.84 -6.96 2.86
N ALA A 90 -11.29 -7.03 4.09
CA ALA A 90 -9.90 -6.63 4.34
C ALA A 90 -8.87 -7.48 3.58
N LEU A 91 -9.10 -8.78 3.44
CA LEU A 91 -8.22 -9.68 2.68
C LEU A 91 -8.27 -9.34 1.19
N GLU A 92 -9.47 -9.18 0.64
CA GLU A 92 -9.65 -8.82 -0.77
C GLU A 92 -9.02 -7.45 -1.07
N ASP A 93 -9.27 -6.44 -0.23
CA ASP A 93 -8.70 -5.10 -0.38
C ASP A 93 -7.16 -5.13 -0.32
N ALA A 94 -6.58 -5.95 0.55
CA ALA A 94 -5.13 -6.14 0.63
C ALA A 94 -4.57 -6.83 -0.63
N VAL A 95 -5.23 -7.87 -1.13
CA VAL A 95 -4.84 -8.58 -2.37
C VAL A 95 -4.92 -7.64 -3.56
N LEU A 96 -6.04 -6.94 -3.72
CA LEU A 96 -6.28 -6.01 -4.83
C LEU A 96 -5.28 -4.84 -4.78
N THR A 97 -5.01 -4.29 -3.59
CA THR A 97 -3.98 -3.27 -3.40
C THR A 97 -2.60 -3.77 -3.81
N GLY A 98 -2.25 -5.02 -3.45
CA GLY A 98 -0.99 -5.65 -3.86
C GLY A 98 -0.88 -5.81 -5.38
N GLN A 99 -1.98 -6.15 -6.07
CA GLN A 99 -2.00 -6.22 -7.54
C GLN A 99 -1.78 -4.85 -8.17
N CYS A 100 -2.43 -3.81 -7.66
CA CYS A 100 -2.25 -2.42 -8.12
C CYS A 100 -0.80 -1.93 -7.90
N LEU A 101 -0.22 -2.17 -6.72
CA LEU A 101 1.17 -1.80 -6.42
C LEU A 101 2.16 -2.47 -7.40
N LYS A 102 1.96 -3.75 -7.75
CA LYS A 102 2.79 -4.42 -8.76
C LYS A 102 2.76 -3.71 -10.11
N GLN A 103 1.60 -3.22 -10.55
CA GLN A 103 1.49 -2.48 -11.81
C GLN A 103 2.13 -1.10 -11.72
N ILE A 104 1.93 -0.39 -10.61
CA ILE A 104 2.55 0.91 -10.36
C ILE A 104 4.09 0.80 -10.37
N PHE A 105 4.66 -0.22 -9.74
CA PHE A 105 6.11 -0.43 -9.77
C PHE A 105 6.62 -0.78 -11.17
N LYS A 106 5.94 -1.67 -11.91
CA LYS A 106 6.29 -1.96 -13.31
C LYS A 106 6.33 -0.69 -14.18
N LEU A 107 5.37 0.21 -13.98
CA LEU A 107 5.34 1.49 -14.68
C LEU A 107 6.50 2.39 -14.26
N GLY A 108 6.83 2.43 -12.96
CA GLY A 108 7.99 3.17 -12.44
C GLY A 108 9.30 2.66 -13.01
N ASP A 109 9.51 1.34 -13.03
CA ASP A 109 10.73 0.71 -13.55
C ASP A 109 10.94 1.03 -15.04
N ALA A 110 9.86 1.04 -15.82
CA ALA A 110 9.89 1.40 -17.24
C ALA A 110 10.13 2.90 -17.50
N MET A 111 10.09 3.76 -16.47
CA MET A 111 10.40 5.19 -16.60
C MET A 111 11.90 5.49 -16.44
N THR A 112 12.69 4.53 -15.98
CA THR A 112 14.15 4.66 -15.84
C THR A 112 14.83 4.44 -17.19
N PRO A 113 15.74 5.31 -17.65
CA PRO A 113 16.57 5.00 -18.81
C PRO A 113 17.46 3.79 -18.51
N ALA A 114 17.68 2.95 -19.53
CA ALA A 114 18.58 1.80 -19.47
C ALA A 114 20.04 2.22 -19.19
#